data_AF-A0A6I5CC03-F1
#
_entry.id   AF-A0A6I5CC03-F1
#
_cell.length_a   1.000
_cell.length_b   1.000
_cell.length_c   1.000
_cell.angle_alpha   90.00
_cell.angle_beta   90.00
_cell.angle_gamma   90.00
#
_symmetry.space_group_name_H-M   'P 1'
#
loop_
_entity.id
_entity.type
_entity.pdbx_description
1 polymer ?
#
loop_
_entity_poly.entity_id
_entity_poly.type
_entity_poly.pdbx_seq_one_letter_code
_entity_poly.pdbx_strand_id
1 'polypeptide(L)'
;MADQASPSHRPSRRTVVTTGSTLLAGFSLGTVFPAAAGAAEPAADRPASGAVATGPAASGELAAYRPVEVSSQAYASTPAEFAVDGIGDRGVRGTGWRAGAGDDPQWISVDLQAECRVDWIRLTFEADASDPVFTPPSSGNPHQGTTGKEIQSSYATEFVVETSKDRRSWTSVYRTTAGTGGRVDIQLPRPVGARWVRMTARRRSSPLPLGVNGFEVYGTVEGHRPAATGWTDWGVHHTPAPALTVAADGTVPLESGWTLTLDDRAGGDGARLSTTGVDTSRWLPATVP
;
A
#
# COMPACT_ATOMS: atom_id res chain seq x y z
N MET A 1 -3.81 7.93 39.82
CA MET A 1 -4.63 8.40 38.68
C MET A 1 -3.73 8.27 37.46
N ALA A 2 -3.80 7.13 36.77
CA ALA A 2 -2.91 6.84 35.65
C ALA A 2 -3.47 7.55 34.41
N ASP A 3 -2.62 8.40 33.83
CA ASP A 3 -2.88 9.12 32.59
C ASP A 3 -2.90 8.08 31.45
N GLN A 4 -4.08 7.58 31.11
CA GLN A 4 -4.25 6.74 29.92
C GLN A 4 -4.09 7.65 28.70
N ALA A 5 -2.89 7.65 28.14
CA ALA A 5 -2.65 8.16 26.79
C ALA A 5 -3.71 7.56 25.86
N SER A 6 -4.53 8.42 25.26
CA SER A 6 -5.53 7.99 24.28
C SER A 6 -4.82 7.24 23.15
N PRO A 7 -5.20 5.99 22.83
CA PRO A 7 -4.54 5.26 21.75
C PRO A 7 -4.82 6.00 20.44
N SER A 8 -3.77 6.47 19.77
CA SER A 8 -3.84 6.86 18.37
C SER A 8 -4.32 5.63 17.60
N HIS A 9 -5.57 5.63 17.16
CA HIS A 9 -6.20 4.45 16.60
C HIS A 9 -5.72 4.27 15.15
N ARG A 10 -4.49 3.74 14.99
CA ARG A 10 -3.96 3.38 13.68
C ARG A 10 -4.86 2.32 13.03
N PRO A 11 -5.13 2.40 11.73
CA PRO A 11 -6.05 1.47 11.08
C PRO A 11 -5.47 0.04 11.14
N SER A 12 -6.27 -0.92 11.59
CA SER A 12 -5.88 -2.34 11.52
C SER A 12 -6.24 -2.93 10.15
N ARG A 13 -5.55 -3.99 9.71
CA ARG A 13 -5.87 -4.69 8.46
C ARG A 13 -7.34 -5.12 8.42
N ARG A 14 -7.88 -5.61 9.53
CA ARG A 14 -9.30 -5.98 9.66
C ARG A 14 -10.21 -4.79 9.39
N THR A 15 -9.87 -3.60 9.89
CA THR A 15 -10.65 -2.37 9.66
C THR A 15 -10.63 -1.98 8.18
N VAL A 16 -9.47 -2.05 7.52
CA VAL A 16 -9.35 -1.76 6.07
C VAL A 16 -10.19 -2.74 5.25
N VAL A 17 -10.06 -4.04 5.51
CA VAL A 17 -10.81 -5.08 4.80
C VAL A 17 -12.32 -4.98 5.03
N THR A 18 -12.76 -4.76 6.27
CA THR A 18 -14.20 -4.67 6.61
C THR A 18 -14.85 -3.42 6.02
N THR A 19 -14.18 -2.28 6.07
CA THR A 19 -14.68 -1.03 5.46
C THR A 19 -14.79 -1.18 3.93
N GLY A 20 -13.77 -1.76 3.28
CA GLY A 20 -13.82 -2.08 1.85
C GLY A 20 -14.91 -3.10 1.50
N SER A 21 -15.19 -4.06 2.38
CA SER A 21 -16.26 -5.07 2.19
C SER A 21 -17.67 -4.48 2.31
N THR A 22 -17.89 -3.51 3.21
CA THR A 22 -19.20 -2.86 3.38
C THR A 22 -19.59 -2.00 2.18
N LEU A 23 -18.62 -1.44 1.46
CA LEU A 23 -18.87 -0.74 0.19
C LEU A 23 -19.34 -1.71 -0.91
N LEU A 24 -18.88 -2.97 -0.92
CA LEU A 24 -19.30 -3.99 -1.88
C LEU A 24 -20.72 -4.53 -1.65
N ALA A 25 -21.21 -4.52 -0.41
CA ALA A 25 -22.57 -4.96 -0.09
C ALA A 25 -23.63 -3.86 -0.31
N GLY A 26 -23.23 -2.62 -0.57
CA GLY A 26 -24.10 -1.44 -0.50
C GLY A 26 -24.39 -0.68 -1.80
N PHE A 27 -23.87 -1.08 -2.97
CA PHE A 27 -24.03 -0.30 -4.20
C PHE A 27 -24.57 -1.10 -5.39
N SER A 28 -25.90 -1.17 -5.49
CA SER A 28 -26.58 -0.77 -6.72
C SER A 28 -27.04 0.69 -6.53
N LEU A 29 -26.77 1.54 -7.52
CA LEU A 29 -27.05 2.99 -7.62
C LEU A 29 -25.98 3.93 -7.01
N GLY A 30 -25.29 4.62 -7.91
CA GLY A 30 -24.20 5.54 -7.61
C GLY A 30 -24.60 6.68 -6.69
N THR A 31 -23.86 6.82 -5.60
CA THR A 31 -23.52 8.08 -4.96
C THR A 31 -22.17 7.87 -4.28
N VAL A 32 -21.18 8.69 -4.66
CA VAL A 32 -19.83 8.67 -4.09
C VAL A 32 -19.92 9.21 -2.66
N PHE A 33 -19.77 8.33 -1.66
CA PHE A 33 -19.49 8.77 -0.29
C PHE A 33 -17.98 8.68 -0.04
N PRO A 34 -17.35 9.74 0.50
CA PRO A 34 -15.96 9.68 0.91
C PRO A 34 -15.83 8.69 2.08
N ALA A 35 -14.92 7.72 1.96
CA ALA A 35 -14.51 6.92 3.10
C ALA A 35 -13.99 7.86 4.20
N ALA A 36 -14.46 7.65 5.42
CA ALA A 36 -14.18 8.50 6.57
C ALA A 36 -12.69 8.49 6.93
N ALA A 37 -11.95 9.48 6.44
CA ALA A 37 -10.75 9.96 7.10
C ALA A 37 -11.19 11.01 8.12
N GLY A 38 -11.08 10.69 9.41
CA GLY A 38 -11.36 11.66 10.48
C GLY A 38 -10.36 12.82 10.40
N ALA A 39 -10.82 13.98 9.95
CA ALA A 39 -10.12 15.24 10.15
C ALA A 39 -10.30 15.66 11.61
N ALA A 40 -9.20 15.78 12.36
CA ALA A 40 -9.24 16.43 13.66
C ALA A 40 -9.47 17.95 13.46
N GLU A 41 -10.41 18.51 14.20
CA GLU A 41 -10.71 19.95 14.19
C GLU A 41 -9.50 20.81 14.59
N PRO A 42 -9.42 22.07 14.12
CA PRO A 42 -8.28 22.93 14.39
C PRO A 42 -8.31 23.45 15.83
N ALA A 43 -7.29 23.13 16.62
CA ALA A 43 -7.02 23.84 17.87
C ALA A 43 -6.57 25.28 17.55
N ALA A 44 -7.22 26.23 18.20
CA ALA A 44 -7.00 27.67 18.02
C ALA A 44 -5.60 28.13 18.43
N ASP A 45 -5.08 29.05 17.60
CA ASP A 45 -4.24 30.21 17.88
C ASP A 45 -2.89 30.05 18.61
N ARG A 46 -1.80 30.19 17.84
CA ARG A 46 -0.49 30.67 18.31
C ARG A 46 0.19 31.47 17.19
N PRO A 47 0.88 32.58 17.51
CA PRO A 47 1.34 33.52 16.49
C PRO A 47 2.54 32.97 15.70
N ALA A 48 2.59 33.37 14.43
CA ALA A 48 3.65 33.06 13.50
C ALA A 48 5.01 33.57 13.99
N SER A 49 6.02 32.68 13.98
CA SER A 49 7.42 33.06 14.11
C SER A 49 8.23 32.41 12.99
N GLY A 50 8.76 33.26 12.11
CA GLY A 50 9.97 33.02 11.32
C GLY A 50 9.88 31.94 10.24
N ALA A 51 9.64 32.36 9.00
CA ALA A 51 9.95 31.54 7.83
C ALA A 51 11.47 31.28 7.79
N VAL A 52 11.88 30.10 8.23
CA VAL A 52 13.21 29.56 7.92
C VAL A 52 13.13 29.04 6.48
N ALA A 53 13.98 29.57 5.61
CA ALA A 53 14.17 29.03 4.26
C ALA A 53 14.62 27.57 4.39
N THR A 54 13.69 26.64 4.20
CA THR A 54 13.97 25.21 4.13
C THR A 54 14.74 24.94 2.85
N GLY A 55 15.89 24.27 2.96
CA GLY A 55 16.55 23.65 1.81
C GLY A 55 15.58 22.74 1.04
N PRO A 56 15.95 22.28 -0.18
CA PRO A 56 15.06 21.45 -0.97
C PRO A 56 14.58 20.26 -0.13
N ALA A 57 13.25 20.13 0.02
CA ALA A 57 12.66 19.00 0.70
C ALA A 57 13.26 17.71 0.11
N ALA A 58 13.66 16.77 0.96
CA ALA A 58 14.20 15.51 0.47
C ALA A 58 13.12 14.78 -0.33
N SER A 59 13.48 14.29 -1.53
CA SER A 59 12.58 13.47 -2.34
C SER A 59 12.23 12.20 -1.55
N GLY A 60 10.94 11.88 -1.48
CA GLY A 60 10.40 10.78 -0.69
C GLY A 60 9.20 10.14 -1.36
N GLU A 61 8.72 9.04 -0.80
CA GLU A 61 7.56 8.33 -1.34
C GLU A 61 6.26 9.06 -1.00
N LEU A 62 5.57 9.54 -2.03
CA LEU A 62 4.41 10.40 -1.94
C LEU A 62 3.11 9.59 -1.91
N ALA A 63 2.97 8.45 -2.59
CA ALA A 63 1.70 7.72 -2.65
C ALA A 63 1.40 6.91 -1.38
N ALA A 64 2.40 6.64 -0.54
CA ALA A 64 2.24 5.85 0.69
C ALA A 64 1.04 6.30 1.53
N TYR A 65 0.13 5.36 1.78
CA TYR A 65 -1.08 5.48 2.60
C TYR A 65 -2.09 6.54 2.12
N ARG A 66 -1.98 6.97 0.87
CA ARG A 66 -2.85 8.00 0.32
C ARG A 66 -4.16 7.43 -0.21
N PRO A 67 -5.23 8.25 -0.30
CA PRO A 67 -6.49 7.82 -0.88
C PRO A 67 -6.30 7.31 -2.32
N VAL A 68 -6.91 6.16 -2.59
CA VAL A 68 -6.89 5.51 -3.89
C VAL A 68 -8.32 5.43 -4.44
N GLU A 69 -8.48 5.68 -5.72
CA GLU A 69 -9.69 5.41 -6.48
C GLU A 69 -9.37 4.43 -7.61
N VAL A 70 -10.28 3.50 -7.90
CA VAL A 70 -10.08 2.44 -8.88
C VAL A 70 -11.30 2.28 -9.77
N SER A 71 -11.09 1.75 -10.98
CA SER A 71 -12.16 1.45 -11.93
C SER A 71 -13.20 0.47 -11.38
N SER A 72 -12.72 -0.52 -10.65
CA SER A 72 -13.48 -1.60 -10.06
C SER A 72 -12.59 -2.32 -9.04
N GLN A 73 -13.19 -3.17 -8.21
CA GLN A 73 -12.46 -3.94 -7.22
C GLN A 73 -12.94 -5.38 -7.22
N ALA A 74 -12.00 -6.32 -7.10
CA ALA A 74 -12.31 -7.71 -6.81
C ALA A 74 -12.84 -7.86 -5.37
N TYR A 75 -13.13 -9.09 -4.97
CA TYR A 75 -13.59 -9.42 -3.61
C TYR A 75 -12.64 -8.91 -2.50
N ALA A 76 -13.14 -8.94 -1.26
CA ALA A 76 -12.64 -8.20 -0.11
C ALA A 76 -11.14 -8.30 0.25
N SER A 77 -10.37 -9.28 -0.25
CA SER A 77 -8.98 -9.48 0.15
C SER A 77 -7.96 -8.62 -0.60
N THR A 78 -8.36 -7.91 -1.66
CA THR A 78 -7.47 -7.08 -2.49
C THR A 78 -8.01 -5.66 -2.72
N PRO A 79 -8.25 -4.89 -1.65
CA PRO A 79 -8.74 -3.53 -1.75
C PRO A 79 -7.71 -2.54 -2.32
N ALA A 80 -8.19 -1.41 -2.83
CA ALA A 80 -7.37 -0.43 -3.54
C ALA A 80 -6.20 0.13 -2.68
N GLU A 81 -6.43 0.32 -1.39
CA GLU A 81 -5.47 0.87 -0.43
C GLU A 81 -4.23 -0.01 -0.24
N PHE A 82 -4.34 -1.29 -0.60
CA PHE A 82 -3.22 -2.22 -0.51
C PHE A 82 -2.17 -2.00 -1.61
N ALA A 83 -2.48 -1.27 -2.68
CA ALA A 83 -1.46 -0.86 -3.64
C ALA A 83 -0.53 0.24 -3.10
N VAL A 84 -0.90 0.92 -2.01
CA VAL A 84 -0.14 2.04 -1.43
C VAL A 84 0.26 1.79 0.03
N ASP A 85 0.25 0.54 0.48
CA ASP A 85 0.60 0.16 1.85
C ASP A 85 2.11 -0.04 2.08
N GLY A 86 2.93 0.24 1.07
CA GLY A 86 4.37 0.12 1.11
C GLY A 86 4.89 -1.32 1.06
N ILE A 87 4.06 -2.31 0.69
CA ILE A 87 4.48 -3.69 0.39
C ILE A 87 4.38 -3.90 -1.13
N GLY A 88 5.45 -3.55 -1.84
CA GLY A 88 5.49 -3.53 -3.32
C GLY A 88 6.26 -4.69 -3.94
N ASP A 89 6.19 -5.90 -3.38
CA ASP A 89 6.86 -7.09 -3.90
C ASP A 89 5.95 -7.91 -4.83
N ARG A 90 6.54 -8.57 -5.84
CA ARG A 90 5.82 -9.37 -6.86
C ARG A 90 5.24 -10.65 -6.26
N GLY A 91 4.15 -11.13 -6.85
CA GLY A 91 3.51 -12.40 -6.52
C GLY A 91 2.50 -12.31 -5.38
N VAL A 92 2.02 -13.47 -4.93
CA VAL A 92 0.96 -13.54 -3.90
C VAL A 92 1.54 -13.22 -2.52
N ARG A 93 1.38 -11.97 -2.08
CA ARG A 93 1.82 -11.45 -0.75
C ARG A 93 0.70 -11.26 0.26
N GLY A 94 -0.55 -11.56 -0.13
CA GLY A 94 -1.71 -11.27 0.71
C GLY A 94 -2.02 -9.77 0.84
N THR A 95 -1.38 -8.95 0.00
CA THR A 95 -1.66 -7.55 -0.22
C THR A 95 -1.64 -7.26 -1.73
N GLY A 96 -1.84 -6.02 -2.12
CA GLY A 96 -2.11 -5.57 -3.48
C GLY A 96 -3.59 -5.37 -3.79
N TRP A 97 -3.85 -4.49 -4.76
CA TRP A 97 -5.17 -4.26 -5.35
C TRP A 97 -5.37 -5.20 -6.54
N ARG A 98 -6.60 -5.71 -6.68
CA ARG A 98 -7.07 -6.32 -7.93
C ARG A 98 -8.35 -5.67 -8.40
N ALA A 99 -8.40 -5.38 -9.69
CA ALA A 99 -9.62 -4.93 -10.33
C ALA A 99 -10.71 -6.00 -10.28
N GLY A 100 -11.97 -5.59 -10.39
CA GLY A 100 -13.07 -6.52 -10.58
C GLY A 100 -12.98 -7.25 -11.93
N ALA A 101 -13.70 -8.37 -12.06
CA ALA A 101 -13.87 -9.00 -13.37
C ALA A 101 -14.55 -8.01 -14.34
N GLY A 102 -14.09 -7.97 -15.60
CA GLY A 102 -14.63 -7.08 -16.61
C GLY A 102 -13.61 -6.69 -17.67
N ASP A 103 -14.07 -5.94 -18.66
CA ASP A 103 -13.25 -5.51 -19.79
C ASP A 103 -12.33 -4.33 -19.44
N ASP A 104 -11.37 -4.08 -20.32
CA ASP A 104 -10.53 -2.89 -20.27
C ASP A 104 -11.30 -1.63 -20.71
N PRO A 105 -10.95 -0.43 -20.22
CA PRO A 105 -9.78 -0.15 -19.38
C PRO A 105 -10.01 -0.40 -17.89
N GLN A 106 -8.95 -0.88 -17.22
CA GLN A 106 -8.88 -0.95 -15.77
C GLN A 106 -7.85 0.05 -15.26
N TRP A 107 -8.17 0.78 -14.20
CA TRP A 107 -7.33 1.89 -13.74
C TRP A 107 -7.30 2.03 -12.23
N ILE A 108 -6.21 2.62 -11.75
CA ILE A 108 -5.96 3.00 -10.37
C ILE A 108 -5.41 4.42 -10.33
N SER A 109 -5.92 5.25 -9.42
CA SER A 109 -5.51 6.63 -9.23
C SER A 109 -5.28 6.94 -7.77
N VAL A 110 -4.21 7.66 -7.47
CA VAL A 110 -3.84 8.10 -6.12
C VAL A 110 -4.02 9.61 -6.01
N ASP A 111 -4.76 10.08 -5.00
CA ASP A 111 -4.77 11.50 -4.58
C ASP A 111 -3.62 11.73 -3.59
N LEU A 112 -2.61 12.47 -4.00
CA LEU A 112 -1.49 12.82 -3.13
C LEU A 112 -1.90 13.76 -1.98
N GLN A 113 -3.10 14.33 -2.00
CA GLN A 113 -3.65 15.24 -0.97
C GLN A 113 -2.89 16.58 -0.80
N ALA A 114 -1.92 16.86 -1.67
CA ALA A 114 -1.24 18.13 -1.81
C ALA A 114 -0.70 18.24 -3.24
N GLU A 115 -0.40 19.46 -3.68
CA GLU A 115 0.39 19.65 -4.89
C GLU A 115 1.82 19.18 -4.62
N CYS A 116 2.34 18.34 -5.51
CA CYS A 116 3.66 17.71 -5.37
C CYS A 116 4.43 17.85 -6.68
N ARG A 117 5.76 17.79 -6.58
CA ARG A 117 6.67 17.61 -7.70
C ARG A 117 7.03 16.15 -7.79
N VAL A 118 6.53 15.47 -8.81
CA VAL A 118 6.77 14.04 -9.06
C VAL A 118 8.03 13.89 -9.91
N ASP A 119 8.97 13.09 -9.43
CA ASP A 119 10.26 12.82 -10.08
C ASP A 119 10.23 11.49 -10.86
N TRP A 120 9.71 10.44 -10.24
CA TRP A 120 9.59 9.10 -10.84
C TRP A 120 8.49 8.29 -10.16
N ILE A 121 8.07 7.20 -10.81
CA ILE A 121 6.96 6.37 -10.38
C ILE A 121 7.40 4.92 -10.45
N ARG A 122 7.04 4.11 -9.44
CA ARG A 122 7.17 2.65 -9.50
C ARG A 122 5.81 2.00 -9.47
N LEU A 123 5.61 1.09 -10.40
CA LEU A 123 4.48 0.17 -10.40
C LEU A 123 5.03 -1.24 -10.12
N THR A 124 4.40 -1.97 -9.21
CA THR A 124 4.63 -3.41 -9.08
C THR A 124 3.34 -4.12 -9.43
N PHE A 125 3.32 -4.78 -10.58
CA PHE A 125 2.26 -5.72 -10.93
C PHE A 125 2.41 -7.01 -10.12
N GLU A 126 1.29 -7.65 -9.82
CA GLU A 126 1.33 -8.93 -9.10
C GLU A 126 2.01 -10.04 -9.92
N ALA A 127 1.76 -10.06 -11.25
CA ALA A 127 2.39 -10.97 -12.19
C ALA A 127 3.42 -10.28 -13.10
N ASP A 128 4.33 -11.06 -13.67
CA ASP A 128 5.14 -10.71 -14.82
C ASP A 128 5.05 -11.75 -15.96
N ALA A 129 5.76 -11.50 -17.06
CA ALA A 129 5.75 -12.36 -18.24
C ALA A 129 6.29 -13.78 -18.02
N SER A 130 6.99 -14.04 -16.91
CA SER A 130 7.48 -15.37 -16.54
C SER A 130 6.46 -16.19 -15.73
N ASP A 131 5.42 -15.54 -15.18
CA ASP A 131 4.42 -16.23 -14.38
C ASP A 131 3.42 -17.00 -15.25
N PRO A 132 3.03 -18.22 -14.85
CA PRO A 132 1.99 -18.95 -15.54
C PRO A 132 0.63 -18.28 -15.36
N VAL A 133 -0.15 -18.21 -16.43
CA VAL A 133 -1.53 -17.70 -16.37
C VAL A 133 -2.41 -18.72 -15.64
N PHE A 134 -3.01 -18.31 -14.53
CA PHE A 134 -3.98 -19.14 -13.84
C PHE A 134 -5.18 -19.45 -14.74
N THR A 135 -5.45 -20.74 -14.94
CA THR A 135 -6.57 -21.24 -15.74
C THR A 135 -7.43 -22.12 -14.84
N PRO A 136 -8.64 -21.66 -14.45
CA PRO A 136 -9.53 -22.47 -13.62
C PRO A 136 -10.03 -23.70 -14.39
N PRO A 137 -10.45 -24.77 -13.69
CA PRO A 137 -11.12 -25.91 -14.31
C PRO A 137 -12.34 -25.49 -15.14
N SER A 138 -12.60 -26.19 -16.24
CA SER A 138 -13.74 -25.89 -17.13
C SER A 138 -15.09 -26.34 -16.58
N SER A 139 -15.11 -27.15 -15.51
CA SER A 139 -16.31 -27.56 -14.79
C SER A 139 -16.03 -27.70 -13.29
N GLY A 140 -17.07 -27.62 -12.47
CA GLY A 140 -16.95 -27.74 -11.01
C GLY A 140 -16.53 -26.44 -10.32
N ASN A 141 -15.87 -26.58 -9.17
CA ASN A 141 -15.41 -25.42 -8.39
C ASN A 141 -14.18 -24.78 -9.06
N PRO A 142 -14.21 -23.49 -9.43
CA PRO A 142 -13.10 -22.82 -10.10
C PRO A 142 -11.82 -22.74 -9.25
N HIS A 143 -11.92 -22.95 -7.93
CA HIS A 143 -10.79 -22.93 -7.00
C HIS A 143 -10.29 -24.34 -6.65
N GLN A 144 -10.83 -25.40 -7.27
CA GLN A 144 -10.39 -26.76 -7.00
C GLN A 144 -8.90 -26.93 -7.35
N GLY A 145 -8.14 -27.46 -6.39
CA GLY A 145 -6.69 -27.71 -6.55
C GLY A 145 -5.80 -26.47 -6.34
N THR A 146 -6.37 -25.32 -5.99
CA THR A 146 -5.56 -24.14 -5.63
C THR A 146 -4.82 -24.35 -4.31
N THR A 147 -3.58 -23.87 -4.26
CA THR A 147 -2.68 -23.89 -3.10
C THR A 147 -2.63 -22.55 -2.38
N GLY A 148 -3.22 -21.51 -2.98
CA GLY A 148 -3.16 -20.14 -2.50
C GLY A 148 -1.88 -19.41 -2.91
N LYS A 149 -1.08 -20.00 -3.80
CA LYS A 149 0.14 -19.41 -4.37
C LYS A 149 -0.03 -19.00 -5.84
N GLU A 150 -1.17 -19.32 -6.43
CA GLU A 150 -1.48 -18.99 -7.81
C GLU A 150 -1.76 -17.49 -7.97
N ILE A 151 -1.17 -16.88 -8.99
CA ILE A 151 -1.48 -15.50 -9.35
C ILE A 151 -2.77 -15.49 -10.18
N GLN A 152 -3.84 -15.02 -9.58
CA GLN A 152 -5.18 -14.94 -10.20
C GLN A 152 -5.46 -13.55 -10.80
N SER A 153 -4.44 -12.95 -11.40
CA SER A 153 -4.50 -11.63 -12.02
C SER A 153 -3.63 -11.56 -13.27
N SER A 154 -3.80 -10.49 -14.05
CA SER A 154 -2.94 -10.11 -15.15
C SER A 154 -2.11 -8.88 -14.81
N TYR A 155 -1.04 -8.68 -15.58
CA TYR A 155 -0.35 -7.40 -15.68
C TYR A 155 -0.79 -6.64 -16.93
N ALA A 156 -0.49 -5.34 -17.00
CA ALA A 156 -0.80 -4.53 -18.18
C ALA A 156 0.30 -4.63 -19.25
N THR A 157 -0.09 -4.97 -20.47
CA THR A 157 0.80 -4.96 -21.65
C THR A 157 0.73 -3.61 -22.36
N GLU A 158 -0.45 -3.00 -22.44
CA GLU A 158 -0.63 -1.61 -22.89
C GLU A 158 -1.16 -0.78 -21.73
N PHE A 159 -0.43 0.28 -21.34
CA PHE A 159 -0.90 1.21 -20.33
C PHE A 159 -0.33 2.61 -20.50
N VAL A 160 -1.01 3.56 -19.86
CA VAL A 160 -0.59 4.96 -19.74
C VAL A 160 -0.52 5.34 -18.27
N VAL A 161 0.47 6.17 -17.92
CA VAL A 161 0.51 6.87 -16.64
C VAL A 161 0.29 8.35 -16.89
N GLU A 162 -0.61 8.93 -16.11
CA GLU A 162 -1.09 10.30 -16.26
C GLU A 162 -1.03 11.04 -14.94
N THR A 163 -0.81 12.34 -15.01
CA THR A 163 -0.82 13.24 -13.86
C THR A 163 -1.87 14.32 -14.03
N SER A 164 -2.39 14.83 -12.91
CA SER A 164 -3.37 15.92 -12.89
C SER A 164 -3.21 16.80 -11.66
N LYS A 165 -3.54 18.09 -11.81
CA LYS A 165 -3.65 19.07 -10.72
C LYS A 165 -5.09 19.37 -10.30
N ASP A 166 -6.08 18.86 -11.04
CA ASP A 166 -7.51 19.18 -10.85
C ASP A 166 -8.44 17.95 -10.92
N ARG A 167 -7.89 16.75 -11.16
CA ARG A 167 -8.59 15.46 -11.38
C ARG A 167 -9.48 15.43 -12.64
N ARG A 168 -9.48 16.49 -13.45
CA ARG A 168 -10.31 16.64 -14.66
C ARG A 168 -9.44 16.61 -15.91
N SER A 169 -8.39 17.40 -15.89
CA SER A 169 -7.40 17.55 -16.96
C SER A 169 -6.23 16.63 -16.67
N TRP A 170 -6.00 15.65 -17.55
CA TRP A 170 -4.97 14.64 -17.38
C TRP A 170 -3.88 14.80 -18.45
N THR A 171 -2.63 14.77 -18.02
CA THR A 171 -1.46 14.80 -18.91
C THR A 171 -0.74 13.46 -18.86
N SER A 172 -0.58 12.79 -20.00
CA SER A 172 0.21 11.57 -20.08
C SER A 172 1.69 11.87 -19.85
N VAL A 173 2.31 11.16 -18.90
CA VAL A 173 3.73 11.26 -18.57
C VAL A 173 4.52 10.00 -18.98
N TYR A 174 3.82 8.89 -19.21
CA TYR A 174 4.40 7.64 -19.72
C TYR A 174 3.36 6.83 -20.49
N ARG A 175 3.81 6.09 -21.51
CA ARG A 175 2.98 5.16 -22.29
C ARG A 175 3.82 3.98 -22.76
N THR A 176 3.24 2.78 -22.74
CA THR A 176 3.80 1.60 -23.37
C THR A 176 2.71 0.73 -23.99
N THR A 177 3.08 -0.06 -24.99
CA THR A 177 2.26 -1.11 -25.63
C THR A 177 2.90 -2.49 -25.48
N ALA A 178 4.01 -2.60 -24.74
CA ALA A 178 4.81 -3.82 -24.59
C ALA A 178 5.30 -4.00 -23.14
N GLY A 179 4.43 -3.71 -22.17
CA GLY A 179 4.69 -3.95 -20.75
C GLY A 179 4.85 -5.44 -20.46
N THR A 180 5.80 -5.77 -19.57
CA THR A 180 6.15 -7.16 -19.19
C THR A 180 5.66 -7.54 -17.79
N GLY A 181 4.92 -6.65 -17.12
CA GLY A 181 4.53 -6.82 -15.72
C GLY A 181 5.69 -6.68 -14.75
N GLY A 182 5.55 -7.26 -13.56
CA GLY A 182 6.53 -7.17 -12.48
C GLY A 182 6.74 -5.73 -11.99
N ARG A 183 7.97 -5.43 -11.57
CA ARG A 183 8.35 -4.07 -11.16
C ARG A 183 8.73 -3.23 -12.37
N VAL A 184 8.09 -2.08 -12.51
CA VAL A 184 8.30 -1.11 -13.59
C VAL A 184 8.65 0.23 -12.96
N ASP A 185 9.90 0.65 -13.14
CA ASP A 185 10.40 1.95 -12.70
C ASP A 185 10.33 2.94 -13.85
N ILE A 186 9.53 3.99 -13.69
CA ILE A 186 9.22 4.99 -14.70
C ILE A 186 9.90 6.30 -14.30
N GLN A 187 11.05 6.56 -14.89
CA GLN A 187 11.75 7.84 -14.75
C GLN A 187 11.07 8.92 -15.60
N LEU A 188 10.68 10.04 -15.00
CA LEU A 188 10.15 11.16 -15.77
C LEU A 188 11.30 11.98 -16.38
N PRO A 189 11.17 12.49 -17.62
CA PRO A 189 12.22 13.31 -18.25
C PRO A 189 12.54 14.59 -17.48
N ARG A 190 11.57 15.08 -16.69
CA ARG A 190 11.70 16.23 -15.78
C ARG A 190 10.62 16.12 -14.69
N PRO A 191 10.83 16.72 -13.51
CA PRO A 191 9.81 16.74 -12.47
C PRO A 191 8.50 17.38 -12.96
N VAL A 192 7.35 16.79 -12.60
CA VAL A 192 6.02 17.25 -13.01
C VAL A 192 5.19 17.63 -11.79
N GLY A 193 4.54 18.79 -11.84
CA GLY A 193 3.60 19.21 -10.80
C GLY A 193 2.29 18.44 -10.89
N ALA A 194 1.90 17.73 -9.83
CA ALA A 194 0.71 16.90 -9.78
C ALA A 194 0.13 16.80 -8.37
N ARG A 195 -1.19 16.67 -8.26
CA ARG A 195 -1.86 16.20 -7.04
C ARG A 195 -2.44 14.79 -7.23
N TRP A 196 -2.80 14.41 -8.45
CA TRP A 196 -3.25 13.06 -8.76
C TRP A 196 -2.30 12.40 -9.74
N VAL A 197 -2.09 11.11 -9.53
CA VAL A 197 -1.39 10.22 -10.47
C VAL A 197 -2.32 9.06 -10.78
N ARG A 198 -2.43 8.65 -12.05
CA ARG A 198 -3.28 7.54 -12.50
C ARG A 198 -2.53 6.64 -13.44
N MET A 199 -2.70 5.34 -13.27
CA MET A 199 -2.32 4.32 -14.24
C MET A 199 -3.60 3.74 -14.85
N THR A 200 -3.66 3.69 -16.18
CA THR A 200 -4.77 3.09 -16.93
C THR A 200 -4.25 1.98 -17.83
N ALA A 201 -4.59 0.74 -17.51
CA ALA A 201 -4.38 -0.42 -18.36
C ALA A 201 -5.40 -0.41 -19.50
N ARG A 202 -4.91 -0.47 -20.72
CA ARG A 202 -5.72 -0.54 -21.96
C ARG A 202 -5.77 -1.94 -22.54
N ARG A 203 -4.75 -2.75 -22.24
CA ARG A 203 -4.69 -4.18 -22.54
C ARG A 203 -3.98 -4.91 -21.42
N ARG A 204 -4.53 -6.05 -21.01
CA ARG A 204 -3.95 -6.98 -20.06
C ARG A 204 -3.24 -8.15 -20.74
N SER A 205 -2.39 -8.86 -20.00
CA SER A 205 -1.68 -10.04 -20.48
C SER A 205 -2.53 -11.30 -20.60
N SER A 206 -3.69 -11.35 -19.93
CA SER A 206 -4.64 -12.46 -20.00
C SER A 206 -6.07 -11.98 -19.68
N PRO A 207 -7.09 -12.85 -19.76
CA PRO A 207 -8.47 -12.50 -19.41
C PRO A 207 -8.70 -12.19 -17.92
N LEU A 208 -7.74 -12.49 -17.04
CA LEU A 208 -7.84 -12.23 -15.61
C LEU A 208 -7.88 -10.71 -15.34
N PRO A 209 -8.37 -10.27 -14.16
CA PRO A 209 -8.35 -8.85 -13.79
C PRO A 209 -6.94 -8.33 -13.56
N LEU A 210 -6.73 -7.03 -13.71
CA LEU A 210 -5.47 -6.36 -13.41
C LEU A 210 -5.12 -6.50 -11.92
N GLY A 211 -3.88 -6.88 -11.62
CA GLY A 211 -3.32 -6.96 -10.27
C GLY A 211 -2.12 -6.03 -10.08
N VAL A 212 -2.18 -5.16 -9.08
CA VAL A 212 -1.12 -4.19 -8.73
C VAL A 212 -0.81 -4.31 -7.24
N ASN A 213 0.37 -4.82 -6.93
CA ASN A 213 0.88 -4.91 -5.55
C ASN A 213 1.42 -3.57 -5.06
N GLY A 214 1.96 -2.73 -5.94
CA GLY A 214 2.55 -1.45 -5.56
C GLY A 214 2.27 -0.34 -6.56
N PHE A 215 1.90 0.83 -6.05
CA PHE A 215 1.84 2.10 -6.75
C PHE A 215 2.56 3.15 -5.91
N GLU A 216 3.82 3.37 -6.24
CA GLU A 216 4.72 4.29 -5.55
C GLU A 216 4.98 5.52 -6.45
N VAL A 217 4.95 6.71 -5.86
CA VAL A 217 5.16 7.99 -6.54
C VAL A 217 6.21 8.77 -5.76
N TYR A 218 7.39 8.96 -6.32
CA TYR A 218 8.48 9.62 -5.62
C TYR A 218 8.63 11.07 -6.04
N GLY A 219 8.91 11.92 -5.07
CA GLY A 219 9.02 13.35 -5.31
C GLY A 219 9.05 14.20 -4.05
N THR A 220 8.70 15.47 -4.20
CA THR A 220 8.65 16.45 -3.10
C THR A 220 7.26 17.06 -2.98
N VAL A 221 6.86 17.40 -1.75
CA VAL A 221 5.57 18.04 -1.46
C VAL A 221 5.73 19.55 -1.56
N GLU A 222 4.83 20.22 -2.26
CA GLU A 222 4.75 21.68 -2.32
C GLU A 222 3.66 22.18 -1.35
N GLY A 223 4.08 22.59 -0.15
CA GLY A 223 3.19 23.17 0.86
C GLY A 223 2.67 22.19 1.91
N HIS A 224 1.55 22.56 2.55
CA HIS A 224 0.97 21.74 3.61
C HIS A 224 0.30 20.49 3.04
N ARG A 225 0.58 19.35 3.67
CA ARG A 225 0.01 18.06 3.32
C ARG A 225 -0.39 17.34 4.60
N PRO A 226 -1.64 16.83 4.70
CA PRO A 226 -2.07 16.06 5.85
C PRO A 226 -1.18 14.83 6.07
N ALA A 227 -0.98 14.44 7.34
CA ALA A 227 -0.38 13.16 7.66
C ALA A 227 -1.29 12.01 7.15
N ALA A 228 -0.69 10.91 6.72
CA ALA A 228 -1.40 9.69 6.35
C ALA A 228 -0.71 8.48 6.98
N THR A 229 -1.52 7.55 7.47
CA THR A 229 -1.07 6.33 8.15
C THR A 229 -1.84 5.14 7.56
N GLY A 230 -1.17 4.01 7.35
CA GLY A 230 -1.81 2.79 6.85
C GLY A 230 -1.74 1.62 7.84
N TRP A 231 -2.28 0.47 7.43
CA TRP A 231 -2.31 -0.73 8.29
C TRP A 231 -0.93 -1.36 8.53
N THR A 232 0.04 -1.00 7.70
CA THR A 232 1.47 -1.37 7.82
C THR A 232 2.28 -0.26 8.50
N ASP A 233 1.66 0.85 8.89
CA ASP A 233 2.31 1.91 9.67
C ASP A 233 2.20 1.60 11.16
N TRP A 234 3.12 0.79 11.66
CA TRP A 234 3.19 0.44 13.08
C TRP A 234 4.02 1.44 13.90
N GLY A 235 4.49 2.53 13.29
CA GLY A 235 5.29 3.54 13.96
C GLY A 235 6.58 2.99 14.59
N VAL A 236 7.01 3.62 15.68
CA VAL A 236 8.26 3.29 16.37
C VAL A 236 7.96 2.96 17.84
N HIS A 237 8.55 1.88 18.32
CA HIS A 237 8.44 1.32 19.64
C HIS A 237 9.85 1.14 20.23
N HIS A 238 10.02 1.49 21.51
CA HIS A 238 11.32 1.45 22.19
C HIS A 238 11.31 0.53 23.41
N THR A 239 10.39 -0.43 23.47
CA THR A 239 10.31 -1.35 24.59
C THR A 239 11.51 -2.30 24.54
N PRO A 240 12.40 -2.31 25.56
CA PRO A 240 13.51 -3.24 25.60
C PRO A 240 12.99 -4.67 25.76
N ALA A 241 13.65 -5.63 25.12
CA ALA A 241 13.37 -7.03 25.33
C ALA A 241 13.64 -7.40 26.82
N PRO A 242 12.73 -8.10 27.51
CA PRO A 242 12.93 -8.54 28.87
C PRO A 242 14.11 -9.52 28.94
N ALA A 243 14.81 -9.51 30.07
CA ALA A 243 15.91 -10.44 30.30
C ALA A 243 15.39 -11.89 30.35
N LEU A 244 16.06 -12.79 29.64
CA LEU A 244 15.75 -14.22 29.70
C LEU A 244 16.12 -14.78 31.08
N THR A 245 15.20 -15.51 31.68
CA THR A 245 15.43 -16.21 32.96
C THR A 245 15.42 -17.71 32.71
N VAL A 246 16.43 -18.43 33.16
CA VAL A 246 16.47 -19.89 33.06
C VAL A 246 15.68 -20.49 34.22
N ALA A 247 14.68 -21.30 33.92
CA ALA A 247 13.89 -22.05 34.89
C ALA A 247 14.69 -23.20 35.52
N ALA A 248 14.18 -23.75 36.62
CA ALA A 248 14.87 -24.79 37.39
C ALA A 248 15.13 -26.09 36.60
N ASP A 249 14.35 -26.34 35.54
CA ASP A 249 14.49 -27.48 34.63
C ASP A 249 15.45 -27.21 33.46
N GLY A 250 16.10 -26.04 33.43
CA GLY A 250 17.00 -25.62 32.36
C GLY A 250 16.31 -25.00 31.14
N THR A 251 14.98 -24.85 31.15
CA THR A 251 14.23 -24.18 30.07
C THR A 251 14.24 -22.67 30.24
N VAL A 252 13.93 -21.93 29.16
CA VAL A 252 13.73 -20.47 29.21
C VAL A 252 12.27 -20.20 28.80
N PRO A 253 11.39 -19.78 29.72
CA PRO A 253 10.02 -19.43 29.37
C PRO A 253 10.01 -18.15 28.53
N LEU A 254 9.34 -18.21 27.38
CA LEU A 254 9.24 -17.10 26.43
C LEU A 254 7.85 -16.46 26.48
N GLU A 255 7.54 -15.82 27.60
CA GLU A 255 6.17 -15.35 27.89
C GLU A 255 5.90 -13.90 27.44
N SER A 256 6.94 -13.07 27.29
CA SER A 256 6.75 -11.64 26.97
C SER A 256 7.92 -11.04 26.19
N GLY A 257 7.71 -9.83 25.65
CA GLY A 257 8.74 -9.09 24.91
C GLY A 257 8.92 -9.48 23.46
N TRP A 258 7.99 -10.25 22.91
CA TRP A 258 7.98 -10.60 21.51
C TRP A 258 7.63 -9.39 20.64
N THR A 259 8.29 -9.30 19.48
CA THR A 259 7.91 -8.37 18.42
C THR A 259 7.71 -9.13 17.13
N LEU A 260 6.73 -8.72 16.33
CA LEU A 260 6.36 -9.35 15.06
C LEU A 260 6.52 -8.36 13.93
N THR A 261 6.98 -8.84 12.78
CA THR A 261 6.98 -8.08 11.53
C THR A 261 6.46 -8.97 10.40
N LEU A 262 6.14 -8.35 9.28
CA LEU A 262 5.82 -9.09 8.04
C LEU A 262 7.11 -9.59 7.41
N ASP A 263 7.05 -10.74 6.74
CA ASP A 263 8.17 -11.31 5.99
C ASP A 263 8.74 -10.29 4.97
N ASP A 264 7.86 -9.63 4.22
CA ASP A 264 8.22 -8.56 3.26
C ASP A 264 8.89 -7.33 3.92
N ARG A 265 8.85 -7.23 5.26
CA ARG A 265 9.48 -6.15 6.04
C ARG A 265 10.67 -6.62 6.88
N ALA A 266 10.92 -7.93 6.93
CA ALA A 266 11.86 -8.52 7.87
C ALA A 266 13.34 -8.16 7.56
N GLY A 267 13.68 -7.76 6.34
CA GLY A 267 15.00 -7.18 6.01
C GLY A 267 16.19 -8.13 6.18
N GLY A 268 15.95 -9.43 6.35
CA GLY A 268 16.97 -10.46 6.56
C GLY A 268 16.35 -11.84 6.81
N ASP A 269 17.19 -12.88 6.81
CA ASP A 269 16.79 -14.22 7.22
C ASP A 269 16.74 -14.36 8.75
N GLY A 270 16.13 -15.46 9.22
CA GLY A 270 15.99 -15.69 10.67
C GLY A 270 17.32 -15.70 11.42
N ALA A 271 18.41 -16.17 10.79
CA ALA A 271 19.73 -16.21 11.41
C ALA A 271 20.27 -14.78 11.66
N ARG A 272 20.21 -13.91 10.65
CA ARG A 272 20.59 -12.50 10.77
C ARG A 272 19.70 -11.76 11.76
N LEU A 273 18.40 -12.02 11.73
CA LEU A 273 17.42 -11.34 12.60
C LEU A 273 17.49 -11.78 14.06
N SER A 274 18.10 -12.93 14.34
CA SER A 274 18.31 -13.42 15.71
C SER A 274 19.57 -12.86 16.38
N THR A 275 20.31 -11.96 15.72
CA THR A 275 21.53 -11.36 16.27
C THR A 275 21.24 -10.11 17.11
N THR A 276 22.15 -9.76 18.01
CA THR A 276 22.07 -8.51 18.78
C THR A 276 22.31 -7.29 17.89
N GLY A 277 21.55 -6.22 18.07
CA GLY A 277 21.73 -4.95 17.34
C GLY A 277 20.86 -4.78 16.10
N VAL A 278 19.97 -5.73 15.82
CA VAL A 278 18.89 -5.55 14.85
C VAL A 278 17.91 -4.50 15.39
N ASP A 279 17.67 -3.45 14.61
CA ASP A 279 16.66 -2.45 14.95
C ASP A 279 15.26 -3.01 14.69
N THR A 280 14.60 -3.45 15.77
CA THR A 280 13.21 -3.93 15.76
C THR A 280 12.22 -2.86 16.17
N SER A 281 12.64 -1.59 16.27
CA SER A 281 11.78 -0.52 16.79
C SER A 281 10.52 -0.30 15.95
N ARG A 282 10.53 -0.68 14.67
CA ARG A 282 9.36 -0.59 13.80
C ARG A 282 8.48 -1.84 13.76
N TRP A 283 8.78 -2.85 14.57
CA TRP A 283 8.03 -4.10 14.62
C TRP A 283 6.90 -4.01 15.66
N LEU A 284 5.82 -4.77 15.44
CA LEU A 284 4.67 -4.78 16.34
C LEU A 284 4.99 -5.51 17.64
N PRO A 285 4.80 -4.88 18.82
CA PRO A 285 4.80 -5.59 20.08
C PRO A 285 3.73 -6.67 20.09
N ALA A 286 4.11 -7.91 20.38
CA ALA A 286 3.24 -9.06 20.43
C ALA A 286 2.97 -9.46 21.88
N THR A 287 1.71 -9.75 22.18
CA THR A 287 1.31 -10.42 23.42
C THR A 287 1.07 -11.88 23.08
N VAL A 288 1.86 -12.78 23.67
CA VAL A 288 1.58 -14.22 23.58
C VAL A 288 0.55 -14.54 24.67
N PRO A 289 -0.65 -15.02 24.31
CA PRO A 289 -1.70 -15.35 25.27
C PRO A 289 -1.41 -16.62 26.09
#